data_AF-A0A2S2DRN0-F1
#
_entry.id   AF-A0A2S2DRN0-F1
#
_cell.length_a   1.000
_cell.length_b   1.000
_cell.length_c   1.000
_cell.angle_alpha   90.00
_cell.angle_beta   90.00
_cell.angle_gamma   90.00
#
_symmetry.space_group_name_H-M   'P 1'
#
loop_
_entity.id
_entity.type
_entity.pdbx_description
1 polymer ?
#
loop_
_entity_poly.entity_id
_entity_poly.type
_entity_poly.pdbx_seq_one_letter_code
_entity_poly.pdbx_strand_id
1 'polypeptide(L)'
;MKYLKLIPTLLLAFLFLFGGLNFFFEFVPTPPLSGNQAVFFNLMVPTGFMTVVKSLEIIGAILLLIPSKRALSLLILTPIAINIVVLEFLVLGGLGAGPVLIILIGIIAYQEFDKFKALL
;
A
#
# COMPACT_ATOMS: atom_id res chain seq x y z
N MET A 1 -21.66 16.00 0.99
CA MET A 1 -21.06 15.15 2.04
C MET A 1 -20.64 13.75 1.56
N LYS A 2 -21.32 13.10 0.60
CA LYS A 2 -20.89 11.78 0.05
C LYS A 2 -19.49 11.78 -0.57
N TYR A 3 -19.12 12.84 -1.29
CA TYR A 3 -17.82 12.94 -1.96
C TYR A 3 -16.64 13.06 -0.99
N LEU A 4 -16.82 13.73 0.15
CA LEU A 4 -15.78 13.85 1.19
C LEU A 4 -15.36 12.49 1.76
N LYS A 5 -16.30 11.53 1.85
CA LYS A 5 -15.99 10.16 2.29
C LYS A 5 -15.25 9.36 1.22
N LEU A 6 -15.26 9.79 -0.03
CA LEU A 6 -14.58 9.10 -1.13
C LEU A 6 -13.11 9.51 -1.27
N ILE A 7 -12.75 10.71 -0.80
CA ILE A 7 -11.40 11.27 -0.92
C ILE A 7 -10.33 10.33 -0.35
N PRO A 8 -10.45 9.79 0.89
CA PRO A 8 -9.44 8.89 1.44
C PRO A 8 -9.26 7.63 0.61
N THR A 9 -10.37 7.06 0.10
CA THR A 9 -10.37 5.88 -0.76
C THR A 9 -9.62 6.14 -2.06
N LEU A 10 -9.90 7.27 -2.73
CA LEU A 10 -9.24 7.63 -3.99
C LEU A 10 -7.75 7.89 -3.77
N LEU A 11 -7.37 8.60 -2.71
CA LEU A 11 -5.98 8.87 -2.38
C LEU A 11 -5.21 7.58 -2.09
N LEU A 12 -5.76 6.70 -1.26
CA LEU A 12 -5.11 5.43 -0.93
C LEU A 12 -4.98 4.53 -2.17
N ALA A 13 -6.04 4.42 -2.98
CA ALA A 13 -6.01 3.65 -4.22
C ALA A 13 -4.97 4.22 -5.20
N PHE A 14 -4.90 5.55 -5.33
CA PHE A 14 -3.91 6.20 -6.18
C PHE A 14 -2.49 5.91 -5.72
N LEU A 15 -2.18 6.05 -4.42
CA LEU A 15 -0.83 5.81 -3.90
C LEU A 15 -0.36 4.38 -4.13
N PHE A 16 -1.22 3.38 -3.88
CA PHE A 16 -0.87 1.99 -4.13
C PHE A 16 -0.84 1.62 -5.62
N LEU A 17 -1.74 2.14 -6.45
CA LEU A 17 -1.68 1.93 -7.90
C LEU A 17 -0.41 2.54 -8.49
N PHE A 18 -0.09 3.77 -8.09
CA PHE A 18 1.11 4.45 -8.56
C PHE A 18 2.37 3.70 -8.12
N GLY A 19 2.49 3.36 -6.84
CA GLY A 19 3.64 2.62 -6.30
C GLY A 19 3.78 1.21 -6.88
N GLY A 20 2.66 0.52 -7.10
CA GLY A 20 2.61 -0.80 -7.72
C GLY A 20 2.99 -0.75 -9.20
N LEU A 21 2.35 0.10 -9.99
CA LEU A 21 2.62 0.23 -11.43
C LEU A 21 4.01 0.80 -11.71
N ASN A 22 4.50 1.75 -10.90
CA ASN A 22 5.85 2.30 -11.05
C ASN A 22 6.94 1.23 -10.91
N PHE A 23 6.70 0.16 -10.13
CA PHE A 23 7.63 -0.96 -10.05
C PHE A 23 7.73 -1.77 -11.36
N PHE A 24 6.63 -1.89 -12.11
CA PHE A 24 6.61 -2.67 -13.36
C PHE A 24 6.95 -1.85 -14.60
N PHE A 25 6.59 -0.57 -14.60
CA PHE A 25 6.69 0.30 -15.77
C PHE A 25 7.73 1.43 -15.62
N GLU A 26 8.33 1.56 -14.44
CA GLU A 26 9.43 2.51 -14.16
C GLU A 26 9.11 3.95 -14.60
N PHE A 27 7.91 4.45 -14.25
CA PHE A 27 7.46 5.79 -14.64
C PHE A 27 8.37 6.92 -14.14
N VAL A 28 8.98 6.72 -12.97
CA VAL A 28 9.87 7.67 -12.32
C VAL A 28 11.22 6.99 -12.04
N PRO A 29 12.35 7.69 -12.26
CA PRO A 29 13.66 7.16 -11.94
C PRO A 29 13.73 6.69 -10.48
N THR A 30 14.21 5.48 -10.28
CA THR A 30 14.44 4.96 -8.93
C THR A 30 15.65 5.68 -8.34
N PRO A 31 15.54 6.28 -7.14
CA PRO A 31 16.68 6.87 -6.47
C PRO A 31 17.79 5.81 -6.28
N PRO A 32 19.07 6.21 -6.35
CA PRO A 32 20.17 5.28 -6.13
C PRO A 32 20.06 4.67 -4.72
N LEU A 33 19.97 3.34 -4.67
CA LEU A 33 19.91 2.59 -3.42
C LEU A 33 21.28 2.54 -2.78
N SER A 34 21.37 2.76 -1.47
CA SER A 34 22.61 2.66 -0.70
C SER A 34 22.41 1.94 0.63
N GLY A 35 23.51 1.46 1.23
CA GLY A 35 23.50 0.79 2.54
C GLY A 35 22.52 -0.38 2.62
N ASN A 36 21.77 -0.45 3.72
CA ASN A 36 20.80 -1.53 3.99
C ASN A 36 19.68 -1.59 2.95
N GLN A 37 19.35 -0.47 2.31
CA GLN A 37 18.33 -0.42 1.25
C GLN A 37 18.78 -1.27 0.05
N ALA A 38 20.02 -1.09 -0.39
CA ALA A 38 20.58 -1.86 -1.49
C ALA A 38 20.63 -3.36 -1.15
N VAL A 39 21.04 -3.72 0.07
CA VAL A 39 21.09 -5.13 0.52
C VAL A 39 19.70 -5.78 0.46
N PHE A 40 18.68 -5.10 0.99
CA PHE A 40 17.32 -5.62 1.02
C PHE A 40 16.73 -5.80 -0.39
N PHE A 41 16.81 -4.76 -1.23
CA PHE A 41 16.22 -4.80 -2.57
C PHE A 41 16.96 -5.77 -3.51
N ASN A 42 18.28 -5.91 -3.39
CA ASN A 42 19.05 -6.89 -4.17
C ASN A 42 18.68 -8.35 -3.83
N LEU A 43 18.11 -8.62 -2.66
CA LEU A 43 17.57 -9.94 -2.32
C LEU A 43 16.12 -10.11 -2.82
N MET A 44 15.29 -9.09 -2.63
CA MET A 44 13.84 -9.20 -2.80
C MET A 44 13.37 -9.08 -4.25
N VAL A 45 14.12 -8.35 -5.09
CA VAL A 45 13.77 -8.19 -6.51
C VAL A 45 14.05 -9.48 -7.29
N PRO A 46 15.26 -10.10 -7.24
CA PRO A 46 15.55 -11.29 -8.04
C PRO A 46 14.77 -12.54 -7.61
N THR A 47 14.37 -12.62 -6.34
CA THR A 47 13.56 -13.74 -5.82
C THR A 47 12.09 -13.68 -6.27
N GLY A 48 11.67 -12.59 -6.91
CA GLY A 48 10.27 -12.37 -7.29
C GLY A 48 9.35 -11.97 -6.12
N PHE A 49 9.90 -11.79 -4.91
CA PHE A 49 9.11 -11.38 -3.75
C PHE A 49 8.46 -10.01 -3.99
N MET A 50 9.23 -9.04 -4.49
CA MET A 50 8.70 -7.70 -4.80
C MET A 50 7.62 -7.74 -5.87
N THR A 51 7.74 -8.64 -6.86
CA THR A 51 6.71 -8.84 -7.88
C THR A 51 5.38 -9.24 -7.26
N VAL A 52 5.39 -10.21 -6.33
CA VAL A 52 4.17 -10.65 -5.64
C VAL A 52 3.56 -9.52 -4.81
N VAL A 53 4.37 -8.82 -4.02
CA VAL A 53 3.90 -7.69 -3.19
C VAL A 53 3.28 -6.61 -4.06
N LYS A 54 3.95 -6.21 -5.14
CA LYS A 54 3.49 -5.14 -6.03
C LYS A 54 2.25 -5.52 -6.82
N SER A 55 2.10 -6.80 -7.20
CA SER A 55 0.85 -7.30 -7.76
C SER A 55 -0.30 -7.23 -6.74
N LEU A 56 -0.07 -7.60 -5.48
CA LEU A 56 -1.08 -7.50 -4.42
C LEU A 56 -1.44 -6.03 -4.10
N GLU A 57 -0.50 -5.10 -4.16
CA GLU A 57 -0.77 -3.66 -4.05
C GLU A 57 -1.76 -3.21 -5.14
N ILE A 58 -1.50 -3.58 -6.41
CA ILE A 58 -2.36 -3.23 -7.54
C ILE A 58 -3.75 -3.86 -7.37
N ILE A 59 -3.83 -5.16 -7.08
CA ILE A 59 -5.10 -5.88 -6.88
C ILE A 59 -5.88 -5.24 -5.73
N GLY A 60 -5.23 -5.02 -4.59
CA GLY A 60 -5.83 -4.39 -3.41
C GLY A 60 -6.37 -3.00 -3.73
N ALA A 61 -5.62 -2.18 -4.48
CA ALA A 61 -6.03 -0.84 -4.85
C ALA A 61 -7.22 -0.81 -5.83
N ILE A 62 -7.26 -1.72 -6.81
CA ILE A 62 -8.42 -1.89 -7.70
C ILE A 62 -9.66 -2.29 -6.90
N LEU A 63 -9.52 -3.27 -6.00
CA LEU A 63 -10.62 -3.70 -5.13
C LEU A 63 -11.11 -2.57 -4.21
N LEU A 64 -10.24 -1.67 -3.79
CA LEU A 64 -10.59 -0.53 -2.93
C LEU A 64 -11.59 0.41 -3.61
N LEU A 65 -11.47 0.58 -4.93
CA LEU A 65 -12.33 1.43 -5.74
C LEU A 65 -13.75 0.85 -5.87
N ILE A 66 -13.94 -0.45 -5.61
CA ILE A 66 -15.24 -1.12 -5.67
C ILE A 66 -15.87 -1.10 -4.27
N PRO A 67 -16.98 -0.35 -4.04
CA PRO A 67 -17.52 -0.15 -2.70
C PRO A 67 -17.86 -1.44 -1.94
N SER A 68 -18.33 -2.48 -2.64
CA SER A 68 -18.65 -3.79 -2.03
C SER A 68 -17.43 -4.63 -1.66
N LYS A 69 -16.23 -4.28 -2.14
CA LYS A 69 -14.98 -5.04 -1.92
C LYS A 69 -13.97 -4.33 -1.02
N ARG A 70 -14.33 -3.18 -0.44
CA ARG A 70 -13.45 -2.37 0.43
C ARG A 70 -12.87 -3.14 1.62
N ALA A 71 -13.67 -3.97 2.29
CA ALA A 71 -13.17 -4.76 3.42
C ALA A 71 -12.07 -5.75 2.97
N LEU A 72 -12.29 -6.46 1.86
CA LEU A 72 -11.29 -7.38 1.27
C LEU A 72 -10.03 -6.62 0.83
N SER A 73 -10.19 -5.46 0.19
CA SER A 73 -9.07 -4.61 -0.18
C SER A 73 -8.22 -4.23 1.03
N LEU A 74 -8.84 -3.75 2.11
CA LEU A 74 -8.13 -3.37 3.32
C LEU A 74 -7.43 -4.56 3.99
N LEU A 75 -7.99 -5.78 3.95
CA LEU A 75 -7.30 -6.98 4.42
C LEU A 75 -6.00 -7.27 3.66
N ILE A 76 -5.95 -6.95 2.37
CA ILE A 76 -4.74 -7.11 1.55
C ILE A 76 -3.76 -5.95 1.79
N LEU A 77 -4.25 -4.70 1.74
CA LEU A 77 -3.41 -3.51 1.77
C LEU A 77 -2.85 -3.20 3.16
N THR A 78 -3.54 -3.58 4.23
CA THR A 78 -3.09 -3.31 5.62
C THR A 78 -1.76 -3.97 5.97
N PRO A 79 -1.56 -5.29 5.80
CA PRO A 79 -0.27 -5.92 6.08
C PRO A 79 0.85 -5.37 5.19
N ILE A 80 0.55 -5.00 3.94
CA ILE A 80 1.52 -4.37 3.04
C ILE A 80 1.91 -2.98 3.55
N ALA A 81 0.96 -2.14 3.96
CA ALA A 81 1.23 -0.82 4.53
C ALA A 81 2.06 -0.91 5.82
N ILE A 82 1.78 -1.90 6.68
CA ILE A 82 2.57 -2.15 7.89
C ILE A 82 4.00 -2.55 7.50
N ASN A 83 4.17 -3.42 6.51
CA ASN A 83 5.49 -3.80 6.02
C ASN A 83 6.27 -2.59 5.46
N ILE A 84 5.61 -1.68 4.73
CA ILE A 84 6.22 -0.43 4.25
C ILE A 84 6.74 0.41 5.41
N VAL A 85 5.93 0.64 6.46
CA VAL A 85 6.36 1.43 7.64
C VAL A 85 7.54 0.77 8.36
N VAL A 86 7.50 -0.56 8.52
CA VAL A 86 8.59 -1.32 9.15
C VAL A 86 9.87 -1.20 8.33
N LEU A 87 9.77 -1.29 7.00
CA LEU A 87 10.91 -1.14 6.09
C LEU A 87 11.46 0.30 6.12
N GLU A 88 10.60 1.31 6.09
CA GLU A 88 10.98 2.72 6.23
C GLU A 88 11.78 2.95 7.52
N PHE A 89 11.27 2.46 8.64
CA PHE A 89 11.91 2.63 9.94
C PHE A 89 13.21 1.84 10.10
N LEU A 90 13.22 0.56 9.75
CA LEU A 90 14.36 -0.34 10.01
C LEU A 90 15.42 -0.34 8.92
N VAL A 91 15.04 -0.12 7.66
CA VAL A 91 15.93 -0.26 6.48
C VAL A 91 16.30 1.10 5.91
N LEU A 92 15.33 2.02 5.77
CA LEU A 92 15.60 3.33 5.17
C LEU A 92 16.13 4.36 6.18
N GLY A 93 15.88 4.15 7.48
CA GLY A 93 16.31 5.06 8.55
C GLY A 93 15.51 6.35 8.61
N GLY A 94 14.29 6.37 8.04
CA GLY A 94 13.42 7.54 7.98
C GLY A 94 12.01 7.17 7.52
N LEU A 95 11.04 8.02 7.85
CA LEU A 95 9.64 7.81 7.45
C LEU A 95 9.37 8.38 6.06
N GLY A 96 8.69 7.60 5.24
CA GLY A 96 8.27 7.97 3.89
C GLY A 96 6.74 8.10 3.81
N ALA A 97 6.14 7.41 2.84
CA ALA A 97 4.70 7.42 2.63
C ALA A 97 3.94 6.48 3.59
N GLY A 98 4.63 5.53 4.23
CA GLY A 98 4.05 4.50 5.08
C GLY A 98 3.04 5.03 6.13
N PRO A 99 3.40 6.04 6.96
CA PRO A 99 2.47 6.59 7.95
C PRO A 99 1.17 7.14 7.33
N VAL A 100 1.26 7.77 6.16
CA VAL A 100 0.09 8.30 5.44
C VAL A 100 -0.81 7.17 4.98
N LEU A 101 -0.24 6.06 4.48
CA LEU A 101 -1.01 4.87 4.09
C LEU A 101 -1.78 4.29 5.28
N ILE A 102 -1.13 4.16 6.45
CA ILE A 102 -1.77 3.65 7.67
C ILE A 102 -2.92 4.56 8.13
N ILE A 103 -2.72 5.88 8.12
CA ILE A 103 -3.77 6.84 8.49
C ILE A 103 -4.97 6.70 7.56
N LEU A 104 -4.74 6.66 6.24
CA LEU A 104 -5.81 6.50 5.25
C LEU A 104 -6.54 5.17 5.41
N ILE A 105 -5.83 4.07 5.68
CA ILE A 105 -6.41 2.76 5.99
C ILE A 105 -7.30 2.86 7.21
N GLY A 106 -6.85 3.48 8.30
CA GLY A 106 -7.63 3.66 9.53
C GLY A 106 -8.91 4.45 9.30
N ILE A 107 -8.84 5.53 8.50
CA ILE A 107 -10.01 6.34 8.13
C ILE A 107 -11.02 5.50 7.34
N ILE A 108 -10.57 4.75 6.33
CA ILE A 108 -11.47 3.93 5.50
C ILE A 108 -12.04 2.76 6.31
N ALA A 109 -11.22 2.12 7.16
CA ALA A 109 -11.67 1.05 8.05
C ALA A 109 -12.77 1.54 9.00
N TYR A 110 -12.62 2.74 9.57
CA TYR A 110 -13.66 3.37 10.39
C TYR A 110 -14.94 3.67 9.59
N GLN A 111 -14.81 4.16 8.35
CA GLN A 111 -15.96 4.44 7.48
C GLN A 111 -16.72 3.17 7.05
N GLU A 112 -16.01 2.05 6.94
CA GLU A 112 -16.53 0.77 6.46
C GLU A 112 -16.69 -0.26 7.59
N PHE A 113 -16.67 0.19 8.86
CA PHE A 113 -16.63 -0.67 10.05
C PHE A 113 -17.74 -1.72 10.06
N ASP A 114 -18.94 -1.37 9.59
CA ASP A 114 -20.07 -2.30 9.51
C ASP A 114 -19.81 -3.50 8.60
N LYS A 115 -18.95 -3.35 7.58
CA LYS A 115 -18.56 -4.46 6.69
C LYS A 115 -17.55 -5.40 7.35
N PHE A 116 -16.79 -4.92 8.33
CA PHE A 116 -15.86 -5.73 9.10
C PHE A 116 -16.54 -6.54 10.20
N LYS A 117 -17.75 -6.17 10.63
CA LYS A 117 -18.53 -6.96 11.60
C LYS A 117 -18.86 -8.36 11.10
N ALA A 118 -18.88 -8.60 9.78
CA ALA A 118 -19.08 -9.93 9.22
C ALA A 118 -17.82 -10.84 9.36
N LEU A 119 -16.68 -10.28 9.76
CA LEU A 119 -15.41 -10.98 9.95
C LEU A 119 -15.10 -11.25 11.43
N LEU A 120 -15.87 -10.67 12.37
CA LEU A 120 -15.75 -10.83 13.82
C LEU A 120 -16.92 -11.67 14.36
#